data_AF-A0A6A4VKJ9-F1
#
_entry.id   AF-A0A6A4VKJ9-F1
#
_cell.length_a   1.000
_cell.length_b   1.000
_cell.length_c   1.000
_cell.angle_alpha   90.00
_cell.angle_beta   90.00
_cell.angle_gamma   90.00
#
_symmetry.space_group_name_H-M   'P 1'
#
loop_
_entity.id
_entity.type
_entity.pdbx_description
1 polymer ?
#
loop_
_entity_poly.entity_id
_entity_poly.type
_entity_poly.pdbx_seq_one_letter_code
_entity_poly.pdbx_strand_id
1 'polypeptide(L)'
;MGRRKAPEKIIRKPFILTKDEPDLVLEDLPTEMLFRIMRFLAIDDLYAIRMASPRLYSVAGAEVRRRHFRTLMYTDKSLPAVIDDAKLAWMVSNMPQLQTINLGRVTPECQPLSLGVIAEHCSSLRRIDFRRFRFTRGHFEKLIANCPNLLKRQYGVRFRMSIYEEIDDFELQTCVKITRPEPEEPVTYRSRKGRERSRRSVEEPGAQRDSV
;
A
#
# COMPACT_ATOMS: atom_id res chain seq x y z
N MET A 1 -7.04 46.16 6.96
CA MET A 1 -7.82 44.89 6.98
C MET A 1 -7.68 44.19 5.63
N GLY A 2 -6.83 43.17 5.52
CA GLY A 2 -6.59 42.46 4.25
C GLY A 2 -7.53 41.27 4.08
N ARG A 3 -8.45 41.33 3.11
CA ARG A 3 -9.36 40.22 2.77
C ARG A 3 -8.55 39.11 2.09
N ARG A 4 -8.43 37.95 2.75
CA ARG A 4 -7.85 36.73 2.14
C ARG A 4 -8.84 36.19 1.10
N LYS A 5 -8.42 36.12 -0.16
CA LYS A 5 -9.17 35.45 -1.24
C LYS A 5 -9.29 33.95 -0.93
N ALA A 6 -10.49 33.41 -1.04
CA ALA A 6 -10.76 31.99 -0.86
C ALA A 6 -10.09 31.16 -1.97
N PRO A 7 -9.61 29.94 -1.68
CA PRO A 7 -9.01 29.07 -2.68
C PRO A 7 -10.06 28.65 -3.72
N GLU A 8 -9.76 28.88 -5.00
CA GLU A 8 -10.58 28.41 -6.12
C GLU A 8 -10.70 26.89 -6.07
N LYS A 9 -11.95 26.40 -6.01
CA LYS A 9 -12.23 24.97 -6.15
C LYS A 9 -11.87 24.56 -7.57
N ILE A 10 -10.82 23.74 -7.72
CA ILE A 10 -10.50 23.08 -8.98
C ILE A 10 -11.61 22.06 -9.25
N ILE A 11 -12.64 22.48 -9.97
CA ILE A 11 -13.67 21.60 -10.50
C ILE A 11 -13.02 20.81 -11.64
N ARG A 12 -12.61 19.57 -11.37
CA ARG A 12 -12.20 18.64 -12.42
C ARG A 12 -13.43 18.35 -13.27
N LYS A 13 -13.52 18.94 -14.46
CA LYS A 13 -14.53 18.56 -15.45
C LYS A 13 -14.36 17.07 -15.76
N PRO A 14 -15.44 16.28 -15.78
CA PRO A 14 -15.37 14.91 -16.26
C PRO A 14 -14.90 14.95 -17.71
N PHE A 15 -13.91 14.12 -18.02
CA PHE A 15 -13.41 13.95 -19.38
C PHE A 15 -14.49 13.18 -20.16
N ILE A 16 -15.31 13.90 -20.94
CA ILE A 16 -16.34 13.30 -21.80
C ILE A 16 -15.72 13.10 -23.17
N LEU A 17 -15.35 11.86 -23.49
CA LEU A 17 -14.91 11.46 -24.83
C LEU A 17 -16.12 11.44 -25.76
N THR A 18 -16.14 12.34 -26.75
CA THR A 18 -17.11 12.33 -27.85
C THR A 18 -16.71 11.27 -28.87
N LYS A 19 -17.69 10.49 -29.36
CA LYS A 19 -17.52 9.28 -30.18
C LYS A 19 -16.83 9.45 -31.56
N ASP A 20 -16.53 10.68 -31.97
CA ASP A 20 -16.13 10.98 -33.35
C ASP A 20 -14.65 11.40 -33.50
N GLU A 21 -13.85 11.33 -32.44
CA GLU A 21 -12.39 11.48 -32.56
C GLU A 21 -11.76 10.14 -32.95
N PRO A 22 -10.76 10.11 -33.86
CA PRO A 22 -10.04 8.88 -34.15
C PRO A 22 -9.46 8.39 -32.83
N ASP A 23 -9.96 7.24 -32.36
CA ASP A 23 -9.44 6.58 -31.17
C ASP A 23 -7.92 6.56 -31.30
N LEU A 24 -7.24 7.32 -30.45
CA LEU A 24 -5.79 7.24 -30.35
C LEU A 24 -5.47 5.82 -29.93
N VAL A 25 -5.18 4.98 -30.91
CA VAL A 25 -4.91 3.57 -30.68
C VAL A 25 -3.57 3.53 -29.97
N LEU A 26 -3.60 3.30 -28.66
CA LEU A 26 -2.41 3.09 -27.84
C LEU A 26 -1.47 2.04 -28.48
N GLU A 27 -2.02 1.13 -29.28
CA GLU A 27 -1.28 0.12 -30.02
C GLU A 27 -0.41 0.65 -31.15
N ASP A 28 -0.64 1.85 -31.68
CA ASP A 28 0.20 2.41 -32.74
C ASP A 28 1.43 3.14 -32.18
N LEU A 29 1.43 3.45 -30.87
CA LEU A 29 2.54 4.14 -30.24
C LEU A 29 3.80 3.25 -30.19
N PRO A 30 5.00 3.81 -30.38
CA PRO A 30 6.24 3.10 -30.10
C PRO A 30 6.31 2.61 -28.65
N THR A 31 6.95 1.47 -28.43
CA THR A 31 7.03 0.82 -27.12
C THR A 31 7.67 1.74 -26.05
N GLU A 32 8.62 2.58 -26.44
CA GLU A 32 9.27 3.58 -25.58
C GLU A 32 8.28 4.63 -25.10
N MET A 33 7.34 5.07 -25.95
CA MET A 33 6.29 6.01 -25.57
C MET A 33 5.29 5.35 -24.63
N LEU A 34 4.93 4.08 -24.88
CA LEU A 34 4.10 3.31 -23.97
C LEU A 34 4.71 3.21 -22.58
N PHE A 35 6.01 2.90 -22.46
CA PHE A 35 6.68 2.91 -21.16
C PHE A 35 6.65 4.29 -20.49
N ARG A 36 6.86 5.38 -21.25
CA ARG A 36 6.78 6.74 -20.72
C ARG A 36 5.40 7.09 -20.20
N ILE A 37 4.33 6.64 -20.85
CA ILE A 37 2.95 6.83 -20.39
C ILE A 37 2.72 5.96 -19.15
N MET A 38 3.04 4.67 -19.25
CA MET A 38 2.79 3.69 -18.20
C MET A 38 3.48 4.04 -16.89
N ARG A 39 4.67 4.68 -16.90
CA ARG A 39 5.38 5.07 -15.66
C ARG A 39 4.57 5.97 -14.72
N PHE A 40 3.58 6.70 -15.24
CA PHE A 40 2.75 7.63 -14.48
C PHE A 40 1.48 6.98 -13.91
N LEU A 41 1.16 5.77 -14.35
CA LEU A 41 -0.06 5.08 -13.96
C LEU A 41 0.09 4.40 -12.60
N ALA A 42 -1.01 4.36 -11.85
CA ALA A 42 -1.07 3.56 -10.63
C ALA A 42 -1.05 2.07 -11.00
N ILE A 43 -0.76 1.22 -10.02
CA ILE A 43 -0.69 -0.21 -10.29
C ILE A 43 -2.04 -0.81 -10.71
N ASP A 44 -3.12 -0.25 -10.17
CA ASP A 44 -4.48 -0.65 -10.53
C ASP A 44 -4.80 -0.30 -11.99
N ASP A 45 -4.34 0.86 -12.46
CA ASP A 45 -4.50 1.27 -13.86
C ASP A 45 -3.67 0.40 -14.80
N LEU A 46 -2.44 0.05 -14.41
CA LEU A 46 -1.60 -0.89 -15.16
C LEU A 46 -2.26 -2.26 -15.28
N TYR A 47 -2.88 -2.73 -14.19
CA TYR A 47 -3.65 -3.97 -14.19
C TYR A 47 -4.86 -3.88 -15.12
N ALA A 48 -5.59 -2.77 -15.14
CA ALA A 48 -6.74 -2.60 -16.03
C ALA A 48 -6.30 -2.57 -17.51
N ILE A 49 -5.24 -1.83 -17.83
CA ILE A 49 -4.73 -1.69 -19.20
C ILE A 49 -4.23 -3.02 -19.77
N ARG A 50 -3.73 -3.93 -18.93
CA ARG A 50 -3.30 -5.27 -19.40
C ARG A 50 -4.42 -6.04 -20.11
N MET A 51 -5.68 -5.74 -19.78
CA MET A 51 -6.85 -6.43 -20.33
C MET A 51 -7.24 -5.90 -21.71
N ALA A 52 -6.69 -4.74 -22.12
CA ALA A 52 -7.02 -4.13 -23.40
C ALA A 52 -6.35 -4.86 -24.58
N SER A 53 -5.09 -5.30 -24.43
CA SER A 53 -4.43 -6.10 -25.47
C SER A 53 -3.17 -6.86 -25.01
N PRO A 54 -2.74 -7.90 -25.77
CA PRO A 54 -1.53 -8.68 -25.44
C PRO A 54 -0.23 -7.86 -25.43
N ARG A 55 -0.16 -6.83 -26.28
CA ARG A 55 0.98 -5.91 -26.30
C ARG A 55 1.01 -5.08 -25.02
N LEU A 56 -0.12 -4.48 -24.65
CA LEU A 56 -0.24 -3.69 -23.43
C LEU A 56 -0.01 -4.55 -22.18
N TYR A 57 -0.44 -5.82 -22.18
CA TYR A 57 -0.12 -6.78 -21.13
C TYR A 57 1.40 -6.91 -20.91
N SER A 58 2.14 -7.09 -22.00
CA SER A 58 3.60 -7.28 -21.97
C SER A 58 4.33 -6.03 -21.48
N VAL A 59 3.92 -4.85 -21.96
CA VAL A 59 4.53 -3.56 -21.57
C VAL A 59 4.19 -3.21 -20.12
N ALA A 60 2.92 -3.40 -19.69
CA ALA A 60 2.51 -3.12 -18.32
C ALA A 60 3.26 -4.01 -17.31
N GLY A 61 3.39 -5.31 -17.60
CA GLY A 61 4.16 -6.23 -16.76
C GLY A 61 5.65 -5.86 -16.71
N ALA A 62 6.24 -5.46 -17.84
CA ALA A 62 7.62 -5.00 -17.88
C ALA A 62 7.83 -3.71 -17.08
N GLU A 63 6.87 -2.78 -17.13
CA GLU A 63 6.92 -1.55 -16.34
C GLU A 63 6.81 -1.83 -14.84
N VAL A 64 5.93 -2.74 -14.42
CA VAL A 64 5.83 -3.17 -13.02
C VAL A 64 7.16 -3.75 -12.53
N ARG A 65 7.82 -4.61 -13.34
CA ARG A 65 9.14 -5.16 -13.01
C ARG A 65 10.21 -4.07 -12.87
N ARG A 66 10.22 -3.09 -13.78
CA ARG A 66 11.17 -1.97 -13.79
C ARG A 66 11.07 -1.08 -12.55
N ARG A 67 9.87 -0.92 -11.99
CA ARG A 67 9.67 -0.11 -10.78
C ARG A 67 10.21 -0.74 -9.50
N HIS A 68 10.64 -2.01 -9.54
CA HIS A 68 11.26 -2.71 -8.41
C HIS A 68 10.48 -2.56 -7.10
N PHE A 69 9.16 -2.76 -7.16
CA PHE A 69 8.30 -2.67 -5.98
C PHE A 69 8.77 -3.65 -4.89
N ARG A 70 9.21 -3.10 -3.76
CA ARG A 70 9.59 -3.89 -2.57
C ARG A 70 8.43 -4.08 -1.60
N THR A 71 7.39 -3.26 -1.73
CA THR A 71 6.28 -3.21 -0.79
C THR A 71 4.98 -3.06 -1.54
N LEU A 72 4.06 -3.98 -1.29
CA LEU A 72 2.70 -3.96 -1.78
C LEU A 72 1.76 -3.75 -0.60
N MET A 73 1.08 -2.61 -0.57
CA MET A 73 0.20 -2.23 0.54
C MET A 73 -1.18 -1.87 0.02
N TYR A 74 -2.16 -2.69 0.38
CA TYR A 74 -3.57 -2.39 0.20
C TYR A 74 -4.15 -1.99 1.55
N THR A 75 -3.97 -0.72 1.89
CA THR A 75 -4.28 -0.19 3.23
C THR A 75 -5.37 0.88 3.24
N ASP A 76 -5.78 1.38 2.07
CA ASP A 76 -6.55 2.62 2.01
C ASP A 76 -8.08 2.41 2.08
N LYS A 77 -8.73 3.37 2.72
CA LYS A 77 -10.19 3.46 2.94
C LYS A 77 -10.93 4.03 1.72
N SER A 78 -10.20 4.43 0.68
CA SER A 78 -10.68 5.29 -0.41
C SER A 78 -11.15 4.54 -1.66
N LEU A 79 -10.90 3.22 -1.76
CA LEU A 79 -11.28 2.43 -2.92
C LEU A 79 -11.82 1.06 -2.50
N PRO A 80 -12.92 0.58 -3.10
CA PRO A 80 -13.38 -0.80 -2.97
C PRO A 80 -12.53 -1.68 -3.89
N ALA A 81 -11.21 -1.65 -3.74
CA ALA A 81 -10.33 -2.50 -4.53
C ALA A 81 -10.42 -3.92 -3.95
N VAL A 82 -11.49 -4.62 -4.33
CA VAL A 82 -11.51 -6.08 -4.29
C VAL A 82 -10.31 -6.52 -5.13
N ILE A 83 -9.37 -7.20 -4.48
CA ILE A 83 -8.28 -7.86 -5.17
C ILE A 83 -8.77 -9.30 -5.36
N ASP A 84 -9.01 -9.66 -6.61
CA ASP A 84 -9.22 -11.04 -6.98
C ASP A 84 -7.87 -11.77 -7.10
N ASP A 85 -7.93 -13.10 -7.16
CA ASP A 85 -6.73 -13.93 -7.29
C ASP A 85 -5.96 -13.62 -8.58
N ALA A 86 -6.66 -13.28 -9.67
CA ALA A 86 -6.06 -12.95 -10.95
C ALA A 86 -5.19 -11.68 -10.86
N LYS A 87 -5.67 -10.65 -10.16
CA LYS A 87 -4.94 -9.42 -9.90
C LYS A 87 -3.74 -9.66 -9.01
N LEU A 88 -3.93 -10.36 -7.90
CA LEU A 88 -2.84 -10.65 -7.00
C LEU A 88 -1.76 -11.48 -7.71
N ALA A 89 -2.14 -12.52 -8.44
CA ALA A 89 -1.23 -13.38 -9.21
C ALA A 89 -0.44 -12.60 -10.26
N TRP A 90 -1.12 -11.76 -11.04
CA TRP A 90 -0.47 -10.91 -12.03
C TRP A 90 0.52 -9.94 -11.38
N MET A 91 0.17 -9.34 -10.23
CA MET A 91 1.05 -8.41 -9.55
C MET A 91 2.31 -9.11 -9.04
N VAL A 92 2.17 -10.24 -8.36
CA VAL A 92 3.32 -10.90 -7.73
C VAL A 92 4.24 -11.59 -8.74
N SER A 93 3.70 -12.14 -9.83
CA SER A 93 4.51 -12.67 -10.95
C SER A 93 5.36 -11.59 -11.62
N ASN A 94 4.96 -10.32 -11.55
CA ASN A 94 5.72 -9.18 -12.06
C ASN A 94 6.56 -8.46 -10.99
N MET A 95 6.62 -8.96 -9.75
CA MET A 95 7.37 -8.36 -8.64
C MET A 95 8.23 -9.38 -7.90
N PRO A 96 9.25 -9.98 -8.54
CA PRO A 96 10.10 -10.99 -7.88
C PRO A 96 10.91 -10.45 -6.70
N GLN A 97 11.08 -9.13 -6.61
CA GLN A 97 11.83 -8.44 -5.56
C GLN A 97 10.94 -8.01 -4.38
N LEU A 98 9.68 -8.47 -4.34
CA LEU A 98 8.72 -8.06 -3.32
C LEU A 98 9.16 -8.59 -1.94
N GLN A 99 9.26 -7.67 -0.98
CA GLN A 99 9.72 -7.95 0.38
C GLN A 99 8.60 -7.83 1.40
N THR A 100 7.59 -7.02 1.13
CA THR A 100 6.48 -6.79 2.05
C THR A 100 5.16 -6.83 1.32
N ILE A 101 4.24 -7.68 1.78
CA ILE A 101 2.86 -7.73 1.30
C ILE A 101 1.94 -7.43 2.48
N ASN A 102 1.06 -6.45 2.32
CA ASN A 102 0.02 -6.15 3.31
C ASN A 102 -1.35 -6.18 2.65
N LEU A 103 -2.09 -7.26 2.92
CA LEU A 103 -3.47 -7.48 2.48
C LEU A 103 -4.44 -7.47 3.67
N GLY A 104 -4.03 -6.97 4.84
CA GLY A 104 -4.76 -7.12 6.10
C GLY A 104 -6.15 -6.46 6.16
N ARG A 105 -6.52 -5.67 5.13
CA ARG A 105 -7.85 -5.04 4.98
C ARG A 105 -8.64 -5.51 3.76
N VAL A 106 -8.01 -6.25 2.86
CA VAL A 106 -8.63 -6.74 1.63
C VAL A 106 -9.68 -7.80 1.98
N THR A 107 -10.77 -7.83 1.21
CA THR A 107 -11.87 -8.78 1.37
C THR A 107 -11.40 -10.24 1.16
N PRO A 108 -12.04 -11.21 1.82
CA PRO A 108 -11.62 -12.61 1.86
C PRO A 108 -11.84 -13.39 0.55
N GLU A 109 -12.01 -12.71 -0.59
CA GLU A 109 -12.19 -13.37 -1.89
C GLU A 109 -10.90 -13.92 -2.47
N CYS A 110 -9.73 -13.48 -1.99
CA CYS A 110 -8.49 -14.14 -2.36
C CYS A 110 -8.48 -15.58 -1.81
N GLN A 111 -8.55 -16.56 -2.71
CA GLN A 111 -8.56 -17.97 -2.39
C GLN A 111 -7.16 -18.46 -2.01
N PRO A 112 -7.03 -19.64 -1.39
CA PRO A 112 -5.74 -20.23 -1.07
C PRO A 112 -4.79 -20.39 -2.28
N LEU A 113 -5.34 -20.40 -3.50
CA LEU A 113 -4.57 -20.40 -4.74
C LEU A 113 -3.58 -19.22 -4.81
N SER A 114 -4.00 -18.03 -4.36
CA SER A 114 -3.15 -16.84 -4.37
C SER A 114 -1.90 -16.97 -3.49
N LEU A 115 -1.96 -17.73 -2.40
CA LEU A 115 -0.81 -17.98 -1.55
C LEU A 115 0.26 -18.82 -2.24
N GLY A 116 -0.15 -19.81 -3.03
CA GLY A 116 0.76 -20.60 -3.85
C GLY A 116 1.53 -19.71 -4.82
N VAL A 117 0.82 -18.83 -5.52
CA VAL A 117 1.43 -17.90 -6.48
C VAL A 117 2.37 -16.90 -5.79
N ILE A 118 2.02 -16.40 -4.60
CA ILE A 118 2.93 -15.56 -3.80
C ILE A 118 4.20 -16.32 -3.44
N ALA A 119 4.05 -17.56 -2.95
CA ALA A 119 5.16 -18.40 -2.56
C ALA A 119 6.11 -18.65 -3.74
N GLU A 120 5.56 -18.95 -4.92
CA GLU A 120 6.31 -19.25 -6.13
C GLU A 120 7.09 -18.05 -6.68
N HIS A 121 6.52 -16.84 -6.63
CA HIS A 121 7.14 -15.66 -7.26
C HIS A 121 7.87 -14.73 -6.29
N CYS A 122 7.59 -14.77 -4.99
CA CYS A 122 8.13 -13.83 -4.00
C CYS A 122 9.14 -14.48 -3.04
N SER A 123 10.21 -15.08 -3.53
CA SER A 123 11.25 -15.71 -2.67
C SER A 123 11.97 -14.72 -1.74
N SER A 124 11.95 -13.43 -2.08
CA SER A 124 12.52 -12.33 -1.29
C SER A 124 11.60 -11.82 -0.18
N LEU A 125 10.43 -12.44 0.01
CA LEU A 125 9.43 -11.94 0.94
C LEU A 125 9.91 -12.04 2.40
N ARG A 126 9.77 -10.93 3.11
CA ARG A 126 10.22 -10.73 4.50
C ARG A 126 9.04 -10.50 5.42
N ARG A 127 8.03 -9.75 4.98
CA ARG A 127 6.88 -9.39 5.79
C ARG A 127 5.59 -9.67 5.03
N ILE A 128 4.63 -10.24 5.73
CA ILE A 128 3.34 -10.58 5.16
C ILE A 128 2.25 -10.35 6.21
N ASP A 129 1.20 -9.61 5.83
CA ASP A 129 0.02 -9.35 6.67
C ASP A 129 -1.22 -9.90 5.97
N PHE A 130 -1.75 -10.97 6.54
CA PHE A 130 -2.87 -11.75 6.05
C PHE A 130 -3.97 -11.91 7.10
N ARG A 131 -4.17 -10.91 7.94
CA ARG A 131 -5.12 -10.94 9.06
C ARG A 131 -6.59 -11.28 8.70
N ARG A 132 -6.95 -11.36 7.42
CA ARG A 132 -8.30 -11.67 6.93
C ARG A 132 -8.34 -12.81 5.90
N PHE A 133 -7.22 -13.49 5.69
CA PHE A 133 -7.14 -14.59 4.73
C PHE A 133 -7.45 -15.92 5.43
N ARG A 134 -8.14 -16.80 4.70
CA ARG A 134 -8.35 -18.19 5.11
C ARG A 134 -7.35 -19.07 4.39
N PHE A 135 -6.58 -19.85 5.14
CA PHE A 135 -5.62 -20.79 4.57
C PHE A 135 -5.47 -22.03 5.46
N THR A 136 -5.11 -23.14 4.84
CA THR A 136 -4.81 -24.41 5.54
C THR A 136 -3.33 -24.49 5.90
N ARG A 137 -2.97 -25.42 6.78
CA ARG A 137 -1.56 -25.72 7.14
C ARG A 137 -0.67 -25.91 5.91
N GLY A 138 -1.12 -26.70 4.93
CA GLY A 138 -0.34 -26.97 3.71
C GLY A 138 -0.04 -25.71 2.88
N HIS A 139 -0.93 -24.71 2.88
CA HIS A 139 -0.63 -23.44 2.20
C HIS A 139 0.45 -22.65 2.92
N PHE A 140 0.44 -22.67 4.26
CA PHE A 140 1.45 -22.01 5.08
C PHE A 140 2.82 -22.68 4.97
N GLU A 141 2.86 -24.01 4.97
CA GLU A 141 4.10 -24.78 4.76
C GLU A 141 4.71 -24.48 3.38
N LYS A 142 3.91 -24.46 2.32
CA LYS A 142 4.37 -24.05 0.98
C LYS A 142 4.91 -22.61 0.96
N LEU A 143 4.23 -21.69 1.64
CA LEU A 143 4.67 -20.30 1.74
C LEU A 143 6.03 -20.20 2.43
N ILE A 144 6.23 -20.89 3.56
CA ILE A 144 7.50 -20.90 4.28
C ILE A 144 8.61 -21.53 3.44
N ALA A 145 8.32 -22.67 2.80
CA ALA A 145 9.29 -23.41 2.01
C ALA A 145 9.86 -22.56 0.87
N ASN A 146 9.02 -21.76 0.20
CA ASN A 146 9.46 -20.92 -0.91
C ASN A 146 9.89 -19.51 -0.50
N CYS A 147 9.50 -19.03 0.68
CA CYS A 147 9.88 -17.71 1.21
C CYS A 147 10.71 -17.85 2.51
N PRO A 148 11.95 -18.35 2.45
CA PRO A 148 12.77 -18.64 3.64
C PRO A 148 13.11 -17.39 4.47
N ASN A 149 13.00 -16.21 3.87
CA ASN A 149 13.22 -14.95 4.56
C ASN A 149 12.08 -14.57 5.51
N LEU A 150 10.88 -15.17 5.42
CA LEU A 150 9.76 -14.90 6.33
C LEU A 150 10.03 -15.38 7.77
N LEU A 151 10.83 -16.43 7.95
CA LEU A 151 11.12 -17.03 9.27
C LEU A 151 12.22 -16.32 10.06
N LYS A 152 12.97 -15.41 9.42
CA LYS A 152 14.05 -14.71 10.11
C LYS A 152 13.43 -13.78 11.15
N ARG A 153 13.81 -13.95 12.42
CA ARG A 153 13.28 -13.27 13.63
C ARG A 153 13.17 -11.74 13.53
N GLN A 154 13.96 -11.11 12.65
CA GLN A 154 13.95 -9.68 12.37
C GLN A 154 12.75 -9.21 11.52
N TYR A 155 12.01 -10.13 10.89
CA TYR A 155 10.88 -9.78 10.05
C TYR A 155 9.57 -10.22 10.71
N GLY A 156 8.70 -9.24 10.92
CA GLY A 156 7.41 -9.48 11.52
C GLY A 156 6.47 -10.13 10.52
N VAL A 157 5.96 -11.30 10.88
CA VAL A 157 4.81 -11.90 10.21
C VAL A 157 3.59 -11.71 11.08
N ARG A 158 2.52 -11.13 10.51
CA ARG A 158 1.26 -10.92 11.24
C ARG A 158 0.18 -11.82 10.66
N PHE A 159 -0.08 -12.89 11.39
CA PHE A 159 -1.23 -13.74 11.16
C PHE A 159 -2.35 -13.39 12.11
N ARG A 160 -3.58 -13.43 11.62
CA ARG A 160 -4.75 -13.63 12.45
C ARG A 160 -5.40 -14.89 11.91
N MET A 161 -4.95 -16.03 12.42
CA MET A 161 -5.49 -17.31 12.04
C MET A 161 -6.87 -17.46 12.68
N SER A 162 -7.91 -17.50 11.84
CA SER A 162 -9.13 -18.21 12.16
C SER A 162 -8.98 -19.59 11.53
N ILE A 163 -8.35 -20.52 12.25
CA ILE A 163 -8.24 -21.90 11.80
C ILE A 163 -9.64 -22.52 11.93
N TYR A 164 -10.15 -23.14 10.86
CA TYR A 164 -11.46 -23.78 10.85
C TYR A 164 -11.37 -25.30 11.13
N GLU A 165 -10.17 -25.82 11.36
CA GLU A 165 -9.93 -27.21 11.78
C GLU A 165 -8.95 -27.16 12.96
N GLU A 166 -9.24 -27.93 14.01
CA GLU A 166 -8.44 -28.04 15.23
C GLU A 166 -6.99 -28.43 14.89
N ILE A 167 -6.12 -27.43 14.77
CA ILE A 167 -4.67 -27.64 14.81
C ILE A 167 -4.29 -27.34 16.23
N ASP A 168 -3.76 -28.35 16.94
CA ASP A 168 -3.18 -28.19 18.26
C ASP A 168 -2.26 -26.96 18.28
N ASP A 169 -2.63 -25.97 19.11
CA ASP A 169 -1.97 -24.66 19.26
C ASP A 169 -0.47 -24.75 19.63
N PHE A 170 0.05 -25.96 19.86
CA PHE A 170 1.36 -26.24 20.43
C PHE A 170 2.52 -26.25 19.40
N GLU A 171 2.29 -26.69 18.15
CA GLU A 171 3.36 -26.75 17.12
C GLU A 171 3.55 -25.44 16.34
N LEU A 172 2.58 -24.53 16.35
CA LEU A 172 2.73 -23.24 15.69
C LEU A 172 3.57 -22.26 16.53
N GLN A 173 3.66 -22.45 17.85
CA GLN A 173 4.52 -21.64 18.74
C GLN A 173 6.02 -21.94 18.55
N THR A 174 6.37 -23.14 18.09
CA THR A 174 7.78 -23.53 17.85
C THR A 174 8.30 -23.03 16.51
N CYS A 175 7.47 -22.95 15.48
CA CYS A 175 7.84 -22.39 14.16
C CYS A 175 7.58 -20.87 14.05
N VAL A 176 6.61 -20.36 14.79
CA VAL A 176 6.29 -18.94 14.90
C VAL A 176 6.36 -18.61 16.38
N LYS A 177 7.52 -18.16 16.86
CA LYS A 177 7.51 -17.21 17.98
C LYS A 177 6.73 -16.01 17.48
N ILE A 178 5.41 -16.05 17.65
CA ILE A 178 4.53 -14.92 17.53
C ILE A 178 5.10 -13.96 18.56
N THR A 179 5.97 -13.06 18.12
CA THR A 179 6.26 -11.85 18.86
C THR A 179 4.90 -11.21 19.05
N ARG A 180 4.28 -11.48 20.21
CA ARG A 180 3.48 -10.47 20.86
C ARG A 180 4.31 -9.19 20.69
N PRO A 181 3.78 -8.13 20.05
CA PRO A 181 4.48 -6.86 20.09
C PRO A 181 4.83 -6.66 21.57
N GLU A 182 6.12 -6.48 21.88
CA GLU A 182 6.47 -6.09 23.24
C GLU A 182 5.51 -4.97 23.61
N PRO A 183 4.89 -5.04 24.80
CA PRO A 183 3.98 -3.99 25.23
C PRO A 183 4.74 -2.69 25.01
N GLU A 184 4.25 -1.85 24.10
CA GLU A 184 4.87 -0.56 23.80
C GLU A 184 5.13 0.06 25.16
N GLU A 185 6.42 0.28 25.50
CA GLU A 185 6.76 0.89 26.78
C GLU A 185 5.84 2.09 26.93
N PRO A 186 5.11 2.20 28.06
CA PRO A 186 4.09 3.22 28.21
C PRO A 186 4.76 4.54 27.85
N VAL A 187 4.30 5.14 26.75
CA VAL A 187 4.81 6.41 26.26
C VAL A 187 4.62 7.36 27.43
N THR A 188 5.70 7.62 28.15
CA THR A 188 5.68 8.58 29.24
C THR A 188 5.45 9.90 28.56
N TYR A 189 4.18 10.31 28.52
CA TYR A 189 3.82 11.68 28.24
C TYR A 189 4.48 12.50 29.34
N ARG A 190 5.73 12.93 29.10
CA ARG A 190 6.30 14.09 29.76
C ARG A 190 5.40 15.25 29.37
N SER A 191 4.35 15.45 30.18
CA SER A 191 3.61 16.69 30.27
C SER A 191 4.65 17.81 30.28
N ARG A 192 4.78 18.50 29.14
CA ARG A 192 5.47 19.78 29.05
C ARG A 192 4.64 20.75 29.90
N LYS A 193 4.92 20.74 31.20
CA LYS A 193 4.52 21.78 32.15
C LYS A 193 4.95 23.11 31.54
N GLY A 194 3.99 24.04 31.53
CA GLY A 194 4.03 25.28 30.79
C GLY A 194 5.32 26.07 30.99
N ARG A 195 5.87 26.55 29.88
CA ARG A 195 6.71 27.74 29.87
C ARG A 195 5.77 28.91 29.63
N GLU A 196 5.24 29.46 30.72
CA GLU A 196 4.62 30.78 30.76
C GLU A 196 5.61 31.79 30.18
N ARG A 197 5.32 32.25 28.95
CA ARG A 197 5.99 33.41 28.39
C ARG A 197 5.45 34.63 29.11
N SER A 198 6.25 35.10 30.07
CA SER A 198 6.22 36.43 30.64
C SER A 198 5.99 37.46 29.53
N ARG A 199 4.79 38.05 29.49
CA ARG A 199 4.45 39.19 28.65
C ARG A 199 5.12 40.41 29.26
N ARG A 200 6.15 40.91 28.59
CA ARG A 200 6.69 42.25 28.85
C ARG A 200 5.59 43.27 28.54
N SER A 201 5.29 44.08 29.55
CA SER A 201 4.60 45.36 29.45
C SER A 201 5.30 46.22 28.40
N VAL A 202 4.54 46.63 27.38
CA VAL A 202 4.93 47.68 26.45
C VAL A 202 4.45 48.98 27.08
N GLU A 203 5.39 49.86 27.41
CA GLU A 203 5.14 51.22 27.86
C GLU A 203 4.46 52.02 26.74
N GLU A 204 3.37 52.69 27.08
CA GLU A 204 2.71 53.69 26.24
C GLU A 204 3.53 54.98 26.21
N PRO A 205 3.86 55.54 25.03
CA PRO A 205 4.38 56.90 24.94
C PRO A 205 3.24 57.91 25.05
N GLY A 206 3.38 58.83 26.02
CA GLY A 206 2.44 59.89 26.33
C GLY A 206 2.23 60.88 25.19
N ALA A 207 0.96 61.28 25.02
CA ALA A 207 0.57 62.37 24.14
C ALA A 207 0.76 63.71 24.85
N GLN A 208 1.71 64.51 24.36
CA GLN A 208 1.87 65.92 24.66
C GLN A 208 0.66 66.71 24.15
N ARG A 209 0.09 67.53 25.05
CA ARG A 209 -0.88 68.57 24.72
C ARG A 209 -0.11 69.84 24.37
N ASP A 210 -0.21 70.27 23.12
CA ASP A 210 0.12 71.65 22.75
C ASP A 210 -1.10 72.53 22.94
N SER A 211 -0.90 73.65 23.63
CA SER A 211 -1.86 74.72 23.87
C SER A 211 -1.38 75.95 23.11
N VAL A 212 -2.21 76.48 22.21
CA VAL A 212 -2.30 77.90 21.86
C VAL A 212 -3.77 78.22 21.66
#